data_AF-A0A2V9PK18-F1
#
_entry.id   AF-A0A2V9PK18-F1
#
_cell.length_a   1.000
_cell.length_b   1.000
_cell.length_c   1.000
_cell.angle_alpha   90.00
_cell.angle_beta   90.00
_cell.angle_gamma   90.00
#
_symmetry.space_group_name_H-M   'P 1'
#
loop_
_entity.id
_entity.type
_entity.pdbx_description
1 polymer ?
#
loop_
_entity_poly.entity_id
_entity_poly.type
_entity_poly.pdbx_seq_one_letter_code
_entity_poly.pdbx_strand_id
1 'polypeptide(L)' 'MLKTAAFQITAIRQTGVSPVRVSADIRYTLIGENPGGAREQRIGTWKTEWLENAAAGWRVVQWTADDETVSRAKSPLFV' A
#
# COMPACT_ATOMS: atom_id res chain seq x y z
N MET A 1 6.90 1.36 -15.87
CA MET A 1 6.46 2.65 -15.31
C MET A 1 5.13 2.46 -14.60
N LEU A 2 5.03 2.95 -13.36
CA LEU A 2 3.77 3.00 -12.62
C LEU A 2 2.81 4.01 -13.28
N LYS A 3 1.56 3.62 -13.49
CA LYS A 3 0.52 4.45 -14.10
C LYS A 3 -0.54 4.86 -13.09
N THR A 4 -0.91 3.93 -12.20
CA THR A 4 -1.92 4.18 -11.17
C THR A 4 -1.45 3.59 -9.86
N ALA A 5 -1.58 4.36 -8.79
CA ALA A 5 -1.50 3.89 -7.43
C ALA A 5 -2.75 4.31 -6.69
N ALA A 6 -3.46 3.33 -6.14
CA ALA A 6 -4.61 3.54 -5.29
C ALA A 6 -4.37 2.89 -3.94
N PHE A 7 -4.75 3.57 -2.86
CA PHE A 7 -4.58 3.13 -1.49
C PHE A 7 -5.88 3.29 -0.73
N GLN A 8 -6.24 2.29 0.06
CA GLN A 8 -7.41 2.30 0.90
C GLN A 8 -7.00 1.82 2.29
N ILE A 9 -7.26 2.64 3.31
CA ILE A 9 -7.15 2.18 4.70
C ILE A 9 -8.37 1.30 4.97
N THR A 10 -8.14 0.02 5.18
CA THR A 10 -9.21 -0.96 5.44
C THR A 10 -9.47 -1.12 6.93
N ALA A 11 -8.52 -0.74 7.78
CA ALA A 11 -8.72 -0.66 9.21
C ALA A 11 -7.65 0.19 9.92
N ILE A 12 -8.03 0.74 11.07
CA ILE A 12 -7.17 1.52 11.96
C ILE A 12 -7.42 1.05 13.39
N ARG A 13 -6.36 0.80 14.17
CA ARG A 13 -6.49 0.50 15.61
C ARG A 13 -5.43 1.25 16.38
N GLN A 14 -5.84 1.90 17.46
CA GLN A 14 -4.89 2.50 18.41
C GLN A 14 -4.28 1.41 19.29
N THR A 15 -2.95 1.34 19.30
CA THR A 15 -2.14 0.33 20.02
C THR A 15 -1.35 0.93 21.18
N GLY A 16 -1.38 2.26 21.35
CA GLY A 16 -0.74 2.98 22.46
C GLY A 16 -1.29 4.41 22.63
N VAL A 17 -1.12 4.98 23.82
CA VAL A 17 -1.75 6.26 24.21
C VAL A 17 -0.77 7.41 24.50
N SER A 18 0.50 7.14 24.83
CA SER A 18 1.48 8.19 25.11
C SER A 18 2.92 7.70 24.82
N PRO A 19 3.48 7.96 23.62
CA PRO A 19 2.82 8.65 22.50
C PRO A 19 1.72 7.79 21.87
N VAL A 20 0.79 8.42 21.16
CA VAL A 20 -0.26 7.69 20.43
C VAL A 20 0.40 6.80 19.39
N ARG A 21 0.03 5.52 19.41
CA ARG A 21 0.49 4.53 18.43
C ARG A 21 -0.72 3.95 17.73
N VAL A 22 -0.62 3.79 16.41
CA VAL A 22 -1.69 3.31 15.56
C VAL A 22 -1.17 2.25 14.59
N SER A 23 -1.88 1.13 14.55
CA SER A 23 -1.78 0.13 13.48
C SER A 23 -2.76 0.48 12.36
N ALA A 24 -2.35 0.35 11.10
CA ALA A 24 -3.22 0.50 9.94
C ALA A 24 -2.99 -0.61 8.92
N ASP A 25 -4.09 -1.22 8.46
CA ASP A 25 -4.11 -2.11 7.31
C ASP A 25 -4.46 -1.28 6.07
N ILE A 26 -3.62 -1.35 5.05
CA ILE A 26 -3.76 -0.56 3.82
C ILE A 26 -3.82 -1.52 2.64
N ARG A 27 -4.96 -1.61 1.97
CA ARG A 27 -5.05 -2.25 0.66
C ARG A 27 -4.46 -1.32 -0.39
N TYR A 28 -3.54 -1.83 -1.19
CA TYR A 28 -2.99 -1.10 -2.34
C TYR A 28 -3.41 -1.75 -3.66
N THR A 29 -3.48 -0.93 -4.70
CA THR A 29 -3.56 -1.37 -6.09
C THR A 29 -2.57 -0.54 -6.91
N LEU A 30 -1.61 -1.23 -7.50
CA LEU A 30 -0.59 -0.66 -8.37
C LEU A 30 -0.80 -1.19 -9.79
N ILE A 31 -0.92 -0.30 -10.76
CA ILE A 31 -1.03 -0.65 -12.18
C ILE A 31 0.15 -0.05 -12.91
N GLY A 32 0.86 -0.87 -13.66
CA GLY A 32 2.05 -0.48 -14.39
C GLY A 32 2.11 -1.05 -15.81
N GLU A 33 3.00 -0.44 -16.58
CA GLU A 33 3.33 -0.85 -17.95
C GLU A 33 4.83 -1.05 -18.07
N ASN A 34 5.28 -2.06 -18.80
CA ASN A 34 6.67 -2.21 -19.20
C ASN A 34 6.91 -1.58 -20.58
N PRO A 35 8.17 -1.23 -20.94
CA PRO A 35 8.50 -0.63 -22.25
C PRO A 35 8.08 -1.47 -23.48
N GLY A 36 7.71 -2.74 -23.32
CA GLY A 36 7.17 -3.62 -24.36
C GLY A 36 5.64 -3.73 -24.40
N GLY A 37 4.89 -2.84 -23.74
CA GLY A 37 3.42 -2.83 -23.74
C GLY A 37 2.75 -3.83 -22.78
N ALA A 38 3.55 -4.68 -22.13
CA ALA A 38 3.07 -5.58 -21.09
C ALA A 38 2.50 -4.82 -19.90
N ARG A 39 1.40 -5.34 -19.34
CA ARG A 39 0.65 -4.78 -18.22
C ARG A 39 0.90 -5.63 -16.98
N GLU A 40 1.12 -4.98 -15.85
CA GLU A 40 1.14 -5.64 -14.54
C GLU A 40 0.19 -4.90 -13.60
N GLN A 41 -0.63 -5.66 -12.88
CA GLN A 41 -1.40 -5.20 -11.75
C GLN A 41 -0.93 -5.94 -10.50
N ARG A 42 -0.69 -5.19 -9.42
CA ARG A 42 -0.35 -5.71 -8.11
C ARG A 42 -1.40 -5.23 -7.12
N ILE A 43 -2.07 -6.15 -6.45
CA ILE A 43 -3.06 -5.86 -5.43
C ILE A 43 -2.62 -6.58 -4.17
N GLY A 44 -2.45 -5.85 -3.08
CA GLY A 44 -2.03 -6.46 -1.83
C GLY A 44 -2.40 -5.64 -0.61
N THR A 45 -1.90 -6.08 0.54
CA THR A 45 -2.10 -5.42 1.82
C THR A 45 -0.76 -5.06 2.45
N TRP A 46 -0.66 -3.84 2.95
CA TRP A 46 0.39 -3.43 3.87
C TRP A 46 -0.17 -3.33 5.29
N LYS A 47 0.61 -3.82 6.25
CA LYS A 47 0.43 -3.58 7.68
C LYS A 47 1.46 -2.56 8.12
N THR A 48 1.00 -1.47 8.71
CA THR A 48 1.86 -0.34 9.10
C THR A 48 1.62 0.03 10.55
N GLU A 49 2.68 0.35 11.27
CA GLU A 49 2.61 0.97 12.59
C GLU A 49 3.09 2.41 12.50
N TRP A 50 2.35 3.30 13.14
CA TRP A 50 2.58 4.73 13.16
C TRP A 50 2.70 5.22 14.59
N LEU A 51 3.62 6.14 14.82
CA LEU A 51 3.82 6.81 16.09
C LEU A 51 3.59 8.31 15.89
N GLU A 52 2.73 8.90 16.72
CA GLU A 52 2.55 10.33 16.75
C GLU A 52 3.78 10.99 17.38
N ASN A 53 4.37 11.94 16.67
CA ASN A 53 5.47 12.77 17.17
C ASN A 53 4.99 14.21 17.25
N ALA A 54 4.97 14.78 18.46
CA ALA A 54 4.50 16.13 18.72
C ALA A 54 5.22 17.23 17.89
N ALA A 55 6.48 17.00 17.48
CA ALA A 55 7.26 17.97 16.72
C ALA A 55 7.21 17.78 15.19
N ALA A 56 6.87 16.57 14.71
CA ALA A 56 7.03 16.21 13.31
C ALA A 56 5.80 15.51 12.69
N GLY A 57 4.71 15.38 13.43
CA GLY A 57 3.53 14.63 13.03
C GLY A 57 3.73 13.12 13.09
N TRP A 58 2.90 12.38 12.35
CA TRP A 58 2.95 10.92 12.34
C TRP A 58 4.17 10.39 11.60
N ARG A 59 4.79 9.35 12.16
CA ARG A 59 5.92 8.64 11.55
C ARG A 59 5.63 7.16 11.46
N VAL A 60 5.94 6.54 10.33
CA VAL A 60 5.93 5.07 10.21
C VAL A 60 7.09 4.52 11.02
N VAL A 61 6.80 3.59 11.92
CA VAL A 61 7.79 2.85 12.73
C VAL A 61 7.90 1.39 12.33
N GLN A 62 6.91 0.86 11.61
CA GLN A 62 6.96 -0.48 11.01
C GLN A 62 6.16 -0.48 9.70
N TRP A 63 6.66 -1.20 8.70
CA TRP A 63 5.95 -1.44 7.44
C TRP A 63 6.22 -2.88 7.00
N THR A 64 5.17 -3.66 6.83
CA THR A 64 5.25 -5.04 6.36
C THR A 64 4.26 -5.25 5.22
N ALA A 65 4.71 -5.88 4.14
CA ALA A 65 3.81 -6.40 3.11
C ALA A 65 3.32 -7.78 3.52
N ASP A 66 2.02 -8.02 3.40
CA ASP A 66 1.36 -9.26 3.79
C ASP A 66 1.05 -10.08 2.52
N ASP A 67 -0.23 -10.17 2.14
CA ASP A 67 -0.64 -10.82 0.89
C ASP A 67 -0.47 -9.90 -0.33
N GLU A 68 -0.10 -10.50 -1.47
CA GLU A 68 -0.06 -9.85 -2.78
C GLU A 68 -0.53 -10.79 -3.90
N THR A 69 -1.47 -10.33 -4.71
CA THR A 69 -1.83 -10.93 -5.99
C THR A 69 -1.21 -10.13 -7.13
N VAL A 70 -0.51 -10.81 -8.03
CA VAL A 70 0.08 -10.22 -9.23
C VAL A 70 -0.58 -10.79 -10.49
N SER A 71 -1.17 -9.92 -11.29
CA SER A 71 -1.77 -10.25 -12.58
C SER A 71 -0.96 -9.62 -13.71
N ARG A 72 -0.66 -10.39 -14.76
CA ARG A 72 0.18 -9.96 -15.88
C ARG A 72 -0.50 -10.24 -17.21
N ALA A 73 -0.35 -9.32 -18.15
CA ALA A 73 -0.77 -9.49 -19.54
C ALA A 73 0.33 -9.00 -20.49
N LYS A 74 0.59 -9.75 -21.57
CA LYS A 74 1.62 -9.37 -22.57
C LYS A 74 1.24 -8.14 -23.40
N SER A 75 -0.06 -7.85 -23.48
CA SER A 75 -0.68 -6.75 -24.22
C SER A 75 -2.00 -6.37 -23.56
N PRO A 76 -2.67 -5.27 -23.96
CA PRO A 76 -4.06 -5.03 -23.58
C PRO A 76 -4.94 -6.25 -23.89
N LEU A 77 -5.82 -6.62 -22.95
CA LEU A 77 -6.73 -7.77 -23.08
C LEU A 77 -8.08 -7.39 -23.71
N PHE A 78 -8.51 -6.15 -23.49
CA PHE A 78 -9.74 -5.58 -24.06
C PHE A 78 -9.36 -4.29 -24.81
N VAL A 79 -10.01 -4.06 -25.94
CA VAL A 79 -9.82 -2.88 -26.82
C VAL A 79 -11.14 -2.14 -26.93
#